data_AF-O07089-F1
#
_entry.id   AF-O07089-F1
#
_cell.length_a   1.000
_cell.length_b   1.000
_cell.length_c   1.000
_cell.angle_alpha   90.00
_cell.angle_beta   90.00
_cell.angle_gamma   90.00
#
_symmetry.space_group_name_H-M   'P 1'
#
loop_
_entity.id
_entity.type
_entity.pdbx_description
1 polymer ?
#
loop_
_entity_poly.entity_id
_entity_poly.type
_entity_poly.pdbx_seq_one_letter_code
_entity_poly.pdbx_strand_id
1 'polypeptide(L)'
;DPKELNGMEIAAVYLQPIEMEPRGIDLAASLADIHLEADIHALKNNPNGFPEGFWMPYLTIAYELKNTDTGAIKRGTLMPMVADDGPHYGANIAMEKDKKGGFGVGNYELTFYISNPEKQGFGRHVDEETGVGKWFEPFKVDYKFKYTGTPK
;
A
#
# COMPACT_ATOMS: atom_id res chain seq x y z
N ASP A 1 -5.08 -9.87 8.16
CA ASP A 1 -5.13 -10.95 7.16
C ASP A 1 -5.12 -10.39 5.76
N PRO A 2 -4.35 -11.00 4.85
CA PRO A 2 -4.39 -10.68 3.43
C PRO A 2 -5.79 -10.80 2.83
N LYS A 3 -6.01 -10.11 1.71
CA LYS A 3 -7.26 -10.10 0.94
C LYS A 3 -6.97 -10.55 -0.48
N GLU A 4 -7.79 -11.47 -0.98
CA GLU A 4 -7.69 -11.95 -2.36
C GLU A 4 -8.74 -11.27 -3.23
N LEU A 5 -8.30 -10.42 -4.16
CA LEU A 5 -9.18 -9.65 -5.05
C LEU A 5 -8.50 -9.47 -6.41
N ASN A 6 -9.27 -9.56 -7.50
CA ASN A 6 -8.78 -9.31 -8.86
C ASN A 6 -7.55 -10.15 -9.27
N GLY A 7 -7.45 -11.39 -8.76
CA GLY A 7 -6.30 -12.26 -9.02
C GLY A 7 -5.01 -11.79 -8.34
N MET A 8 -5.11 -11.08 -7.22
CA MET A 8 -4.00 -10.63 -6.40
C MET A 8 -4.25 -10.97 -4.92
N GLU A 9 -3.19 -11.32 -4.21
CA GLU A 9 -3.14 -11.27 -2.75
C GLU A 9 -2.64 -9.88 -2.34
N ILE A 10 -3.35 -9.23 -1.43
CA ILE A 10 -3.11 -7.87 -0.99
C ILE A 10 -2.97 -7.95 0.53
N ALA A 11 -1.81 -7.57 1.05
CA ALA A 11 -1.56 -7.50 2.48
C ALA A 11 -1.20 -6.06 2.88
N ALA A 12 -1.37 -5.76 4.16
CA ALA A 12 -0.94 -4.52 4.77
C ALA A 12 -0.07 -4.88 5.98
N VAL A 13 1.13 -4.31 6.02
CA VAL A 13 2.05 -4.45 7.14
C VAL A 13 2.56 -3.08 7.55
N TYR A 14 3.06 -2.96 8.77
CA TYR A 14 3.81 -1.79 9.17
C TYR A 14 5.00 -2.19 10.04
N LEU A 15 6.07 -1.42 9.93
CA LEU A 15 7.32 -1.60 10.68
C LEU A 15 7.87 -0.25 11.13
N GLN A 16 9.08 -0.23 11.71
CA GLN A 16 9.76 1.02 12.05
C GLN A 16 9.93 1.94 10.84
N PRO A 17 9.99 3.27 11.00
CA PRO A 17 10.28 4.18 9.90
C PRO A 17 11.61 3.84 9.21
N ILE A 18 11.65 4.02 7.90
CA ILE A 18 12.83 3.74 7.08
C ILE A 18 13.45 5.03 6.54
N GLU A 19 14.74 5.00 6.25
CA GLU A 19 15.41 6.04 5.46
C GLU A 19 15.33 5.64 3.98
N MET A 20 14.99 6.60 3.11
CA MET A 20 14.82 6.34 1.68
C MET A 20 15.52 7.40 0.84
N GLU A 21 16.04 6.97 -0.31
CA GLU A 21 16.54 7.84 -1.37
C GLU A 21 15.68 7.70 -2.65
N PRO A 22 15.52 8.78 -3.44
CA PRO A 22 15.99 10.13 -3.17
C PRO A 22 15.25 10.78 -2.00
N ARG A 23 15.97 11.51 -1.12
CA ARG A 23 15.35 12.25 -0.01
C ARG A 23 14.28 13.22 -0.49
N GLY A 24 13.26 13.41 0.34
CA GLY A 24 12.20 14.41 0.13
C GLY A 24 11.02 13.92 -0.70
N ILE A 25 11.06 12.68 -1.19
CA ILE A 25 9.88 12.05 -1.80
C ILE A 25 8.92 11.47 -0.76
N ASP A 26 9.41 11.18 0.45
CA ASP A 26 8.63 10.69 1.58
C ASP A 26 8.88 11.54 2.83
N LEU A 27 8.04 11.34 3.85
CA LEU A 27 8.28 11.85 5.18
C LEU A 27 9.58 11.25 5.75
N ALA A 28 10.48 12.10 6.24
CA ALA A 28 11.73 11.64 6.84
C ALA A 28 11.46 10.71 8.03
N ALA A 29 12.28 9.66 8.19
CA ALA A 29 12.12 8.65 9.24
C ALA A 29 12.03 9.27 10.65
N SER A 30 12.85 10.28 10.91
CA SER A 30 12.87 11.03 12.18
C SER A 30 11.52 11.67 12.55
N LEU A 31 10.68 11.98 11.56
CA LEU A 31 9.36 12.60 11.71
C LEU A 31 8.21 11.60 11.65
N ALA A 32 8.48 10.33 11.38
CA ALA A 32 7.49 9.27 11.28
C ALA A 32 7.53 8.33 12.50
N ASP A 33 6.47 7.55 12.67
CA ASP A 33 6.35 6.55 13.74
C ASP A 33 6.27 5.13 13.17
N ILE A 34 5.74 4.98 11.96
CA ILE A 34 5.72 3.72 11.24
C ILE A 34 6.13 3.93 9.79
N HIS A 35 6.63 2.88 9.17
CA HIS A 35 6.56 2.69 7.72
C HIS A 35 5.37 1.78 7.44
N LEU A 36 4.39 2.25 6.66
CA LEU A 36 3.21 1.49 6.26
C LEU A 36 3.43 0.95 4.84
N GLU A 37 3.21 -0.35 4.66
CA GLU A 37 3.42 -1.03 3.38
C GLU A 37 2.14 -1.72 2.88
N ALA A 38 2.04 -1.82 1.56
CA ALA A 38 1.10 -2.66 0.85
C ALA A 38 1.87 -3.67 -0.01
N ASP A 39 1.79 -4.94 0.39
CA ASP A 39 2.38 -6.07 -0.34
C ASP A 39 1.33 -6.64 -1.28
N ILE A 40 1.58 -6.55 -2.59
CA ILE A 40 0.60 -6.95 -3.60
C ILE A 40 1.25 -7.87 -4.61
N HIS A 41 0.81 -9.13 -4.60
CA HIS A 41 1.36 -10.18 -5.44
C HIS A 41 0.25 -10.85 -6.25
N ALA A 42 0.57 -11.25 -7.47
CA ALA A 42 -0.34 -12.00 -8.31
C ALA A 42 -0.64 -13.38 -7.72
N LEU A 43 -1.92 -13.77 -7.73
CA LEU A 43 -2.34 -15.14 -7.45
C LEU A 43 -2.20 -15.99 -8.72
N LYS A 44 -2.26 -17.31 -8.55
CA LYS A 44 -2.19 -18.29 -9.66
C LYS A 44 -3.17 -18.02 -10.81
N ASN A 45 -4.31 -17.42 -10.53
CA ASN A 45 -5.38 -17.14 -11.49
C ASN A 45 -5.36 -15.67 -11.99
N ASN A 46 -4.24 -14.95 -11.87
CA ASN A 46 -4.15 -13.57 -12.33
C ASN A 46 -4.49 -13.45 -13.83
N PRO A 47 -5.50 -12.66 -14.22
CA PRO A 47 -5.94 -12.57 -15.61
C PRO A 47 -5.09 -11.63 -16.46
N ASN A 48 -4.13 -10.91 -15.86
CA ASN A 48 -3.38 -9.84 -16.50
C ASN A 48 -1.95 -10.22 -16.89
N GLY A 49 -1.64 -11.52 -16.88
CA GLY A 49 -0.37 -12.06 -17.38
C GLY A 49 0.76 -12.12 -16.36
N PHE A 50 0.49 -11.83 -15.08
CA PHE A 50 1.48 -11.95 -14.02
C PHE A 50 1.54 -13.38 -13.46
N PRO A 51 2.73 -14.00 -13.36
CA PRO A 51 2.91 -15.30 -12.71
C PRO A 51 2.51 -15.26 -11.23
N GLU A 52 2.16 -16.43 -10.66
CA GLU A 52 1.91 -16.55 -9.22
C GLU A 52 3.11 -16.05 -8.40
N GLY A 53 2.84 -15.22 -7.39
CA GLY A 53 3.84 -14.64 -6.50
C GLY A 53 4.61 -13.46 -7.09
N PHE A 54 4.37 -13.06 -8.34
CA PHE A 54 5.00 -11.84 -8.87
C PHE A 54 4.41 -10.59 -8.21
N TRP A 55 5.29 -9.67 -7.81
CA TRP A 55 4.86 -8.34 -7.38
C TRP A 55 4.09 -7.64 -8.50
N MET A 56 3.03 -6.91 -8.14
CA MET A 56 2.19 -6.17 -9.07
C MET A 56 2.72 -4.73 -9.23
N PRO A 57 3.44 -4.42 -10.32
CA PRO A 57 4.08 -3.13 -10.49
C PRO A 57 3.09 -2.08 -11.05
N TYR A 58 3.53 -0.81 -11.08
CA TYR A 58 2.81 0.31 -11.70
C TYR A 58 1.40 0.60 -11.14
N LEU A 59 0.99 -0.02 -10.04
CA LEU A 59 -0.20 0.38 -9.30
C LEU A 59 -0.06 1.81 -8.76
N THR A 60 -1.20 2.50 -8.65
CA THR A 60 -1.31 3.72 -7.85
C THR A 60 -2.15 3.42 -6.63
N ILE A 61 -1.59 3.62 -5.43
CA ILE A 61 -2.23 3.24 -4.18
C ILE A 61 -2.37 4.47 -3.28
N ALA A 62 -3.60 4.94 -3.10
CA ALA A 62 -3.91 5.90 -2.04
C ALA A 62 -4.33 5.16 -0.77
N TYR A 63 -4.15 5.79 0.38
CA TYR A 63 -4.61 5.25 1.66
C TYR A 63 -5.49 6.25 2.41
N GLU A 64 -6.41 5.71 3.19
CA GLU A 64 -7.10 6.40 4.28
C GLU A 64 -6.89 5.63 5.57
N LEU A 65 -6.38 6.29 6.60
CA LEU A 65 -6.16 5.72 7.91
C LEU A 65 -7.03 6.47 8.92
N LYS A 66 -8.00 5.75 9.49
CA LYS A 66 -8.96 6.27 10.45
C LYS A 66 -8.70 5.68 11.83
N ASN A 67 -8.42 6.52 12.82
CA ASN A 67 -8.47 6.10 14.22
C ASN A 67 -9.94 6.02 14.63
N THR A 68 -10.43 4.83 14.97
CA THR A 68 -11.84 4.62 15.30
C THR A 68 -12.20 5.05 16.72
N ASP A 69 -11.21 5.24 17.58
CA ASP A 69 -11.39 5.69 18.96
C ASP A 69 -11.57 7.21 19.02
N THR A 70 -10.87 7.95 18.14
CA THR A 70 -10.90 9.43 18.08
C THR A 70 -11.71 10.00 16.91
N GLY A 71 -11.94 9.20 15.87
CA GLY A 71 -12.53 9.64 14.60
C GLY A 71 -11.59 10.40 13.68
N ALA A 72 -10.31 10.57 14.05
CA ALA A 72 -9.33 11.27 13.22
C ALA A 72 -9.02 10.48 11.93
N ILE A 73 -8.87 11.19 10.80
CA ILE A 73 -8.63 10.60 9.48
C ILE A 73 -7.39 11.22 8.84
N LYS A 74 -6.47 10.37 8.39
CA LYS A 74 -5.29 10.72 7.61
C LYS A 74 -5.40 10.11 6.22
N ARG A 75 -4.97 10.85 5.20
CA ARG A 75 -4.95 10.36 3.81
C ARG A 75 -3.60 10.67 3.19
N GLY A 76 -3.18 9.82 2.27
CA GLY A 76 -1.95 9.98 1.50
C GLY A 76 -1.89 8.99 0.35
N THR A 77 -0.71 8.90 -0.27
CA THR A 77 -0.41 7.98 -1.37
C THR A 77 0.84 7.20 -1.00
N LEU A 78 0.82 5.88 -1.25
CA LEU A 78 2.00 5.04 -1.15
C LEU A 78 2.85 5.16 -2.41
N MET A 79 4.16 5.07 -2.26
CA MET A 79 5.11 5.11 -3.37
C MET A 79 5.66 3.72 -3.66
N PRO A 80 5.93 3.37 -4.93
CA PRO A 80 6.69 2.17 -5.24
C PRO A 80 8.12 2.32 -4.72
N MET A 81 8.64 1.28 -4.08
CA MET A 81 10.00 1.25 -3.54
C MET A 81 10.52 -0.19 -3.50
N VAL A 82 11.79 -0.35 -3.11
CA VAL A 82 12.45 -1.64 -3.00
C VAL A 82 13.29 -1.69 -1.73
N ALA A 83 13.17 -2.78 -0.99
CA ALA A 83 14.01 -3.12 0.16
C ALA A 83 14.81 -4.41 -0.14
N ASP A 84 15.50 -4.95 0.86
CA ASP A 84 16.31 -6.17 0.71
C ASP A 84 15.49 -7.45 0.54
N ASP A 85 14.22 -7.43 0.95
CA ASP A 85 13.24 -8.49 0.77
C ASP A 85 12.41 -8.38 -0.52
N GLY A 86 12.50 -7.25 -1.24
CA GLY A 86 11.89 -7.07 -2.55
C GLY A 86 11.14 -5.74 -2.73
N PRO A 87 10.41 -5.59 -3.85
CA PRO A 87 9.63 -4.40 -4.13
C PRO A 87 8.28 -4.40 -3.40
N HIS A 88 7.85 -3.23 -2.93
CA HIS A 88 6.56 -3.00 -2.29
C HIS A 88 6.07 -1.56 -2.54
N TYR A 89 4.88 -1.24 -2.03
CA TYR A 89 4.39 0.14 -1.97
C TYR A 89 4.37 0.62 -0.53
N GLY A 90 5.01 1.74 -0.23
CA GLY A 90 5.20 2.19 1.15
C GLY A 90 5.03 3.69 1.36
N ALA A 91 4.88 4.08 2.62
CA ALA A 91 5.02 5.46 3.07
C ALA A 91 5.38 5.51 4.56
N ASN A 92 6.28 6.41 4.92
CA ASN A 92 6.50 6.81 6.30
C ASN A 92 5.31 7.65 6.82
N ILE A 93 4.76 7.25 7.96
CA ILE A 93 3.57 7.87 8.55
C ILE A 93 3.87 8.36 9.97
N ALA A 94 3.65 9.65 10.20
CA ALA A 94 3.52 10.20 11.55
C ALA A 94 2.18 9.79 12.16
N MET A 95 2.24 9.07 13.27
CA MET A 95 1.12 8.65 14.11
C MET A 95 1.12 9.53 15.37
N GLU A 96 1.97 9.21 16.35
CA GLU A 96 2.13 9.97 17.59
C GLU A 96 2.81 11.33 17.35
N LYS A 97 3.69 11.41 16.36
CA LYS A 97 4.36 12.65 15.92
C LYS A 97 3.47 13.54 15.04
N ASP A 98 2.23 13.13 14.75
CA ASP A 98 1.33 13.95 13.93
C ASP A 98 0.99 15.27 14.62
N LYS A 99 1.34 16.38 13.98
CA LYS A 99 1.17 17.73 14.53
C LYS A 99 -0.29 18.16 14.68
N LYS A 100 -1.23 17.56 13.93
CA LYS A 100 -2.67 17.88 14.07
C LYS A 100 -3.27 17.18 15.29
N GLY A 101 -2.58 16.18 15.85
CA GLY A 101 -3.08 15.36 16.95
C GLY A 101 -4.25 14.47 16.54
N GLY A 102 -4.78 13.71 17.51
CA GLY A 102 -5.88 12.77 17.27
C GLY A 102 -5.46 11.41 16.70
N PHE A 103 -4.17 11.24 16.41
CA PHE A 103 -3.54 9.96 16.10
C PHE A 103 -2.65 9.53 17.29
N GLY A 104 -2.30 8.24 17.35
CA GLY A 104 -1.55 7.64 18.46
C GLY A 104 -2.08 6.25 18.76
N VAL A 105 -1.77 5.70 19.93
CA VAL A 105 -2.28 4.37 20.35
C VAL A 105 -3.80 4.31 20.22
N GLY A 106 -4.30 3.24 19.58
CA GLY A 106 -5.73 3.05 19.38
C GLY A 106 -6.09 2.00 18.36
N ASN A 107 -7.39 1.88 18.09
CA ASN A 107 -7.92 1.02 17.04
C ASN A 107 -8.03 1.79 15.72
N TYR A 108 -7.69 1.13 14.62
CA TYR A 108 -7.60 1.73 13.31
C TYR A 108 -8.32 0.92 12.25
N GLU A 109 -8.90 1.66 11.30
CA GLU A 109 -9.36 1.16 10.01
C GLU A 109 -8.47 1.77 8.91
N LEU A 110 -7.87 0.92 8.10
CA LEU A 110 -7.05 1.29 6.95
C LEU A 110 -7.77 0.90 5.67
N THR A 111 -7.97 1.84 4.77
CA THR A 111 -8.49 1.60 3.42
C THR A 111 -7.40 1.90 2.41
N PHE A 112 -7.04 0.92 1.58
CA PHE A 112 -6.27 1.15 0.36
C PHE A 112 -7.22 1.37 -0.82
N TYR A 113 -6.92 2.36 -1.64
CA TYR A 113 -7.59 2.65 -2.91
C TYR A 113 -6.61 2.33 -4.03
N ILE A 114 -6.84 1.24 -4.74
CA ILE A 114 -5.89 0.68 -5.70
C ILE A 114 -6.40 0.95 -7.11
N SER A 115 -5.62 1.69 -7.88
CA SER A 115 -5.82 1.89 -9.32
C SER A 115 -4.89 0.97 -10.12
N ASN A 116 -5.41 0.48 -11.24
CA ASN A 116 -4.67 -0.42 -12.12
C ASN A 116 -3.43 0.25 -12.77
N PRO A 117 -2.53 -0.55 -13.38
CA PRO A 117 -1.29 -0.06 -13.97
C PRO A 117 -1.42 0.93 -15.16
N GLU A 118 -2.58 1.02 -15.80
CA GLU A 118 -2.77 1.74 -17.07
C GLU A 118 -2.38 3.21 -16.97
N LYS A 119 -2.77 3.88 -15.87
CA LYS A 119 -2.51 5.32 -15.68
C LYS A 119 -1.02 5.64 -15.52
N GLN A 120 -0.20 4.66 -15.16
CA GLN A 120 1.25 4.82 -15.06
C GLN A 120 1.96 4.45 -16.39
N GLY A 121 1.20 4.27 -17.48
CA GLY A 121 1.74 3.96 -18.81
C GLY A 121 2.05 2.48 -19.03
N PHE A 122 1.53 1.58 -18.18
CA PHE A 122 1.77 0.15 -18.30
C PHE A 122 0.79 -0.49 -19.30
N GLY A 123 1.23 -0.58 -20.56
CA GLY A 123 0.45 -1.17 -21.65
C GLY A 123 0.23 -2.67 -21.48
N ARG A 124 -0.86 -3.17 -22.06
CA ARG A 124 -1.15 -4.61 -22.15
C ARG A 124 -1.28 -5.04 -23.61
N HIS A 125 -0.84 -6.25 -23.94
CA HIS A 125 -1.13 -6.86 -25.24
C HIS A 125 -2.61 -7.21 -25.35
N VAL A 126 -3.16 -7.12 -26.57
CA VAL A 126 -4.60 -7.30 -26.84
C VAL A 126 -4.89 -8.15 -28.08
N ASP A 127 -3.84 -8.55 -28.81
CA ASP A 127 -3.92 -9.50 -29.93
C ASP A 127 -4.26 -10.92 -29.44
N GLU A 128 -4.66 -11.77 -30.37
CA GLU A 128 -5.11 -13.13 -30.06
C GLU A 128 -3.95 -14.02 -29.58
N GLU A 129 -2.76 -13.82 -30.12
CA GLU A 129 -1.60 -14.67 -29.89
C GLU A 129 -0.94 -14.43 -28.53
N THR A 130 -0.92 -13.19 -28.05
CA THR A 130 -0.17 -12.79 -26.85
C THR A 130 -0.95 -11.91 -25.88
N GLY A 131 -2.24 -11.67 -26.14
CA GLY A 131 -3.08 -10.79 -25.33
C GLY A 131 -3.33 -11.28 -23.91
N VAL A 132 -3.56 -10.33 -23.01
CA VAL A 132 -3.99 -10.59 -21.63
C VAL A 132 -5.35 -9.95 -21.34
N GLY A 133 -5.97 -10.35 -20.24
CA GLY A 133 -7.24 -9.81 -19.78
C GLY A 133 -7.22 -8.29 -19.60
N LYS A 134 -8.39 -7.67 -19.66
CA LYS A 134 -8.54 -6.23 -19.37
C LYS A 134 -8.06 -5.95 -17.94
N TRP A 135 -7.54 -4.74 -17.74
CA TRP A 135 -7.28 -4.25 -16.39
C TRP A 135 -8.56 -4.22 -15.56
N PHE A 136 -8.43 -4.50 -14.27
CA PHE A 136 -9.52 -4.36 -13.30
C PHE A 136 -9.88 -2.89 -13.11
N GLU A 137 -11.14 -2.61 -12.74
CA GLU A 137 -11.55 -1.28 -12.32
C GLU A 137 -10.94 -0.92 -10.95
N PRO A 138 -10.64 0.36 -10.67
CA PRO A 138 -10.16 0.77 -9.36
C PRO A 138 -11.07 0.27 -8.24
N PHE A 139 -10.46 -0.24 -7.16
CA PHE A 139 -11.19 -0.84 -6.06
C PHE A 139 -10.57 -0.45 -4.72
N LYS A 140 -11.25 -0.82 -3.63
CA LYS A 140 -10.77 -0.58 -2.27
C LYS A 140 -10.61 -1.87 -1.49
N VAL A 141 -9.70 -1.84 -0.52
CA VAL A 141 -9.45 -2.94 0.41
C VAL A 141 -9.30 -2.39 1.82
N ASP A 142 -10.04 -3.00 2.76
CA ASP A 142 -10.12 -2.53 4.14
C ASP A 142 -9.45 -3.51 5.11
N TYR A 143 -8.70 -2.96 6.07
CA TYR A 143 -8.03 -3.67 7.16
C TYR A 143 -8.36 -3.02 8.49
N LYS A 144 -8.39 -3.83 9.55
CA LYS A 144 -8.54 -3.36 10.92
C LYS A 144 -7.36 -3.84 11.75
N PHE A 145 -6.79 -2.95 12.55
CA PHE A 145 -5.67 -3.27 13.41
C PHE A 145 -5.67 -2.39 14.65
N LYS A 146 -4.92 -2.82 15.67
CA LYS A 146 -4.66 -2.03 16.87
C LYS A 146 -3.21 -1.56 16.83
N TYR A 147 -3.01 -0.25 16.85
CA TYR A 147 -1.69 0.36 16.98
C TYR A 147 -1.37 0.57 18.46
N THR A 148 -0.25 0.02 18.92
CA THR A 148 0.15 0.03 20.33
C THR A 148 1.27 1.02 20.66
N GLY A 149 1.67 1.85 19.69
CA GLY A 149 2.79 2.78 19.84
C GLY A 149 4.10 2.20 19.31
N THR A 150 5.08 3.08 19.11
CA THR A 150 6.45 2.66 18.75
C THR A 150 7.14 1.96 19.94
N PRO A 151 7.97 0.93 19.70
CA PRO A 151 8.88 0.43 20.73
C PRO A 151 9.73 1.60 21.27
N LYS A 152 9.83 1.69 22.60
CA LYS A 152 10.63 2.71 23.27
C LYS A 152 12.09 2.31 23.39
#